data_AF-A0AAU6YR33-F1
#
_entry.id   AF-A0AAU6YR33-F1
#
_cell.length_a   1.000
_cell.length_b   1.000
_cell.length_c   1.000
_cell.angle_alpha   90.00
_cell.angle_beta   90.00
_cell.angle_gamma   90.00
#
_symmetry.space_group_name_H-M   'P 1'
#
loop_
_entity.id
_entity.type
_entity.pdbx_description
1 polymer ?
#
loop_
_entity_poly.entity_id
_entity_poly.type
_entity_poly.pdbx_seq_one_letter_code
_entity_poly.pdbx_strand_id
1 'polypeptide(L)'
;MPGKLQLAAAARQVDRSIPSREYGAQIKALEKVMEGYKWAADNGAGFIITSIPNPIPNVTSDRAVNGLYFGMQRFIYDKEQVRAVPYELYARQSGRVGYVELWDDESAGSMHVKIIDDNTLEVFNDAKESDEKDRLIYKKVARFEKNPRENRLESAEESGVFR
;
A
#
# COMPACT_ATOMS: atom_id res chain seq x y z
N MET A 1 -34.15 -16.15 -35.88
CA MET A 1 -33.47 -14.92 -35.43
C MET A 1 -32.78 -15.21 -34.10
N PRO A 2 -31.44 -15.20 -34.01
CA PRO A 2 -30.75 -15.48 -32.75
C PRO A 2 -30.63 -14.20 -31.93
N GLY A 3 -31.20 -14.23 -30.72
CA GLY A 3 -31.12 -13.15 -29.74
C GLY A 3 -29.71 -13.03 -29.15
N LYS A 4 -29.20 -11.79 -29.12
CA LYS A 4 -27.95 -11.45 -28.46
C LYS A 4 -28.13 -11.56 -26.94
N LEU A 5 -27.48 -12.54 -26.32
CA LEU A 5 -27.16 -12.47 -24.89
C LEU A 5 -26.12 -11.36 -24.70
N GLN A 6 -26.55 -10.24 -24.16
CA GLN A 6 -25.66 -9.19 -23.68
C GLN A 6 -25.41 -9.48 -22.19
N LEU A 7 -24.29 -10.16 -21.90
CA LEU A 7 -23.82 -10.37 -20.54
C LEU A 7 -23.29 -9.02 -20.02
N ALA A 8 -24.16 -8.19 -19.47
CA ALA A 8 -23.74 -7.03 -18.72
C ALA A 8 -23.15 -7.51 -17.40
N ALA A 9 -21.82 -7.45 -17.29
CA ALA A 9 -21.15 -7.56 -16.00
C ALA A 9 -21.66 -6.42 -15.11
N ALA A 10 -22.54 -6.75 -14.17
CA ALA A 10 -22.95 -5.82 -13.14
C ALA A 10 -21.71 -5.45 -12.32
N ALA A 11 -21.18 -4.24 -12.54
CA ALA A 11 -20.23 -3.62 -11.65
C ALA A 11 -20.91 -3.53 -10.27
N ARG A 12 -20.58 -4.47 -9.39
CA ARG A 12 -21.09 -4.50 -8.03
C ARG A 12 -20.51 -3.27 -7.33
N GLN A 13 -21.31 -2.21 -7.24
CA GLN A 13 -21.00 -1.02 -6.49
C GLN A 13 -20.60 -1.47 -5.08
N VAL A 14 -19.34 -1.26 -4.71
CA VAL A 14 -18.86 -1.58 -3.36
C VAL A 14 -19.59 -0.68 -2.42
N ASP A 15 -20.54 -1.25 -1.68
CA ASP A 15 -21.26 -0.56 -0.64
C ASP A 15 -20.24 -0.16 0.44
N ARG A 16 -19.88 1.12 0.46
CA ARG A 16 -18.95 1.71 1.45
C ARG A 16 -19.56 1.77 2.85
N SER A 17 -20.83 1.39 3.00
CA SER A 17 -21.52 1.29 4.28
C SER A 17 -21.40 -0.08 4.94
N ILE A 18 -20.76 -1.06 4.30
CA ILE A 18 -20.36 -2.29 4.99
C ILE A 18 -19.34 -1.90 6.07
N PRO A 19 -19.68 -2.05 7.37
CA PRO A 19 -18.82 -1.62 8.44
C PRO A 19 -17.53 -2.45 8.42
N SER A 20 -16.39 -1.79 8.71
CA SER A 20 -15.03 -2.36 8.73
C SER A 20 -14.92 -3.73 9.45
N ARG A 21 -15.87 -4.03 10.36
CA ARG A 21 -16.05 -5.32 11.03
C ARG A 21 -16.15 -6.53 10.09
N GLU A 22 -16.84 -6.45 8.97
CA GLU A 22 -16.97 -7.60 8.04
C GLU A 22 -15.68 -7.87 7.25
N TYR A 23 -14.79 -6.87 7.17
CA TYR A 23 -13.50 -6.97 6.49
C TYR A 23 -12.32 -7.26 7.44
N GLY A 24 -12.58 -7.40 8.74
CA GLY A 24 -11.54 -7.61 9.75
C GLY A 24 -10.71 -8.88 9.53
N ALA A 25 -11.30 -9.94 8.96
CA ALA A 25 -10.57 -11.16 8.62
C ALA A 25 -9.54 -10.93 7.49
N GLN A 26 -9.92 -10.16 6.47
CA GLN A 26 -9.05 -9.79 5.35
C GLN A 26 -7.94 -8.86 5.80
N ILE A 27 -8.24 -7.89 6.69
CA ILE A 27 -7.22 -7.01 7.27
C ILE A 27 -6.23 -7.81 8.11
N LYS A 28 -6.68 -8.75 8.95
CA LYS A 28 -5.80 -9.64 9.73
C LYS A 28 -4.97 -10.58 8.86
N ALA A 29 -5.53 -11.06 7.75
CA ALA A 29 -4.78 -11.84 6.77
C ALA A 29 -3.69 -10.98 6.12
N LEU A 30 -3.99 -9.72 5.80
CA LEU A 30 -3.04 -8.74 5.28
C LEU A 30 -1.90 -8.48 6.27
N GLU A 31 -2.24 -8.18 7.53
CA GLU A 31 -1.30 -7.98 8.63
C GLU A 31 -0.30 -9.15 8.71
N LYS A 32 -0.79 -10.39 8.77
CA LYS A 32 0.05 -11.60 8.87
C LYS A 32 1.06 -11.73 7.72
N VAL A 33 0.69 -11.29 6.52
CA VAL A 33 1.58 -11.35 5.34
C VAL A 33 2.58 -10.21 5.34
N MET A 34 2.15 -8.99 5.70
CA MET A 34 2.93 -7.77 5.52
C MET A 34 3.86 -7.43 6.69
N GLU A 35 3.44 -7.74 7.91
CA GLU A 35 4.04 -7.22 9.13
C GLU A 35 5.53 -7.56 9.25
N GLY A 36 6.36 -6.53 9.47
CA GLY A 36 7.79 -6.66 9.69
C GLY A 36 8.62 -7.00 8.43
N TYR A 37 7.98 -7.21 7.29
CA TYR A 37 8.65 -7.51 6.03
C TYR A 37 8.89 -6.26 5.19
N LYS A 38 9.95 -6.31 4.38
CA LYS A 38 10.28 -5.27 3.40
C LYS A 38 9.60 -5.61 2.07
N TRP A 39 8.91 -4.64 1.52
CA TRP A 39 8.19 -4.75 0.27
C TRP A 39 8.75 -3.71 -0.69
N ALA A 40 9.18 -4.13 -1.88
CA ALA A 40 9.75 -3.23 -2.89
C ALA A 40 9.06 -3.42 -4.25
N ALA A 41 8.79 -2.32 -4.93
CA ALA A 41 8.32 -2.27 -6.31
C ALA A 41 9.49 -1.96 -7.26
N ASP A 42 9.33 -2.31 -8.53
CA ASP A 42 10.39 -2.19 -9.55
C ASP A 42 10.86 -0.74 -9.80
N ASN A 43 10.03 0.25 -9.45
CA ASN A 43 10.37 1.67 -9.54
C ASN A 43 11.22 2.17 -8.35
N GLY A 44 11.62 1.28 -7.44
CA GLY A 44 12.39 1.60 -6.24
C GLY A 44 11.53 2.04 -5.05
N ALA A 45 10.21 2.18 -5.20
CA ALA A 45 9.35 2.44 -4.05
C ALA A 45 9.35 1.22 -3.12
N GLY A 46 9.46 1.48 -1.82
CA GLY A 46 9.43 0.42 -0.82
C GLY A 46 8.73 0.83 0.45
N PHE A 47 8.30 -0.15 1.23
CA PHE A 47 7.78 0.10 2.56
C PHE A 47 8.02 -1.07 3.52
N ILE A 48 7.94 -0.76 4.81
CA ILE A 48 7.76 -1.71 5.91
C ILE A 48 6.50 -1.29 6.64
N ILE A 49 5.64 -2.26 6.96
CA ILE A 49 4.45 -2.04 7.79
C ILE A 49 4.59 -2.81 9.10
N THR A 50 4.13 -2.20 10.18
CA THR A 50 4.10 -2.78 11.53
C THR A 50 2.76 -2.46 12.19
N SER A 51 2.19 -3.39 12.95
CA SER A 51 0.98 -3.10 13.71
C SER A 51 1.30 -2.16 14.88
N ILE A 52 0.43 -1.19 15.12
CA ILE A 52 0.57 -0.22 16.23
C ILE A 52 -0.68 -0.22 17.12
N PRO A 53 -0.55 0.16 18.39
CA PRO A 53 -1.71 0.42 19.24
C PRO A 53 -2.61 1.50 18.63
N ASN A 54 -3.91 1.47 18.98
CA ASN A 54 -4.82 2.54 18.56
C ASN A 54 -4.31 3.92 19.05
N PRO A 55 -4.03 4.88 18.14
CA PRO A 55 -3.50 6.20 18.49
C PRO A 55 -4.58 7.15 19.06
N ILE A 56 -5.87 6.82 18.93
CA ILE A 56 -7.00 7.62 19.42
C ILE A 56 -7.84 6.86 20.48
N PRO A 57 -7.23 6.37 21.58
CA PRO A 57 -7.87 5.42 22.50
C PRO A 57 -9.04 6.01 23.31
N ASN A 58 -9.13 7.34 23.43
CA ASN A 58 -10.11 8.01 24.29
C ASN A 58 -11.41 8.40 23.57
N VAL A 59 -11.64 7.85 22.37
CA VAL A 59 -12.83 8.12 21.56
C VAL A 59 -13.68 6.86 21.47
N THR A 60 -15.00 6.99 21.50
CA THR A 60 -15.96 5.86 21.47
C THR A 60 -16.45 5.51 20.08
N SER A 61 -15.87 6.09 19.03
CA SER A 61 -16.23 5.78 17.65
C SER A 61 -15.87 4.34 17.31
N ASP A 62 -16.60 3.71 16.39
CA ASP A 62 -16.29 2.35 15.93
C ASP A 62 -14.84 2.22 15.45
N ARG A 63 -14.34 3.27 14.78
CA ARG A 63 -12.94 3.41 14.37
C ARG A 63 -11.97 3.31 15.57
N ALA A 64 -12.25 4.00 16.67
CA ALA A 64 -11.40 3.95 17.85
C ALA A 64 -11.53 2.63 18.63
N VAL A 65 -12.72 2.02 18.67
CA VAL A 65 -12.92 0.78 19.45
C VAL A 65 -12.45 -0.46 18.69
N ASN A 66 -12.72 -0.54 17.39
CA ASN A 66 -12.52 -1.74 16.57
C ASN A 66 -11.50 -1.53 15.43
N GLY A 67 -10.89 -0.35 15.32
CA GLY A 67 -9.96 -0.05 14.24
C GLY A 67 -8.64 -0.80 14.37
N LEU A 68 -8.08 -1.17 13.22
CA LEU A 68 -6.75 -1.74 13.09
C LEU A 68 -5.83 -0.67 12.53
N TYR A 69 -4.68 -0.48 13.17
CA TYR A 69 -3.76 0.61 12.90
C TYR A 69 -2.36 0.09 12.59
N PHE A 70 -1.70 0.76 11.67
CA PHE A 70 -0.40 0.36 11.17
C PHE A 70 0.56 1.54 11.12
N GLY A 71 1.78 1.34 11.63
CA GLY A 71 2.92 2.20 11.34
C GLY A 71 3.53 1.83 10.00
N MET A 72 3.87 2.81 9.17
CA MET A 72 4.57 2.59 7.90
C MET A 72 5.88 3.37 7.82
N GLN A 73 6.94 2.69 7.39
CA GLN A 73 8.16 3.33 6.92
C GLN A 73 8.17 3.25 5.40
N ARG A 74 8.37 4.38 4.72
CA ARG A 74 8.48 4.43 3.25
C ARG A 74 9.93 4.58 2.84
N PHE A 75 10.26 4.02 1.69
CA PHE A 75 11.59 4.04 1.11
C PHE A 75 11.53 4.38 -0.37
N ILE A 76 12.55 5.08 -0.83
CA ILE A 76 12.92 5.14 -2.25
C ILE A 76 14.30 4.53 -2.34
N TYR A 77 14.41 3.35 -2.96
CA TYR A 77 15.58 2.48 -2.86
C TYR A 77 15.89 2.17 -1.38
N ASP A 78 17.15 2.26 -0.97
CA ASP A 78 17.59 2.05 0.41
C ASP A 78 17.44 3.28 1.31
N LYS A 79 16.82 4.37 0.82
CA LYS A 79 16.66 5.62 1.57
C LYS A 79 15.26 5.77 2.14
N GLU A 80 15.18 5.81 3.47
CA GLU A 80 13.94 6.07 4.18
C GLU A 80 13.41 7.48 3.89
N GLN A 81 12.12 7.58 3.61
CA GLN A 81 11.40 8.82 3.39
C GLN A 81 10.79 9.28 4.71
N VAL A 82 11.63 9.88 5.55
CA VAL A 82 11.22 10.35 6.88
C VAL A 82 10.29 11.55 6.73
N ARG A 83 9.18 11.54 7.47
CA ARG A 83 8.25 12.66 7.58
C ARG A 83 8.14 13.15 9.03
N ALA A 84 7.69 14.40 9.21
CA ALA A 84 7.60 15.04 10.53
C ALA A 84 6.57 14.37 11.45
N VAL A 85 5.41 14.00 10.91
CA VAL A 85 4.37 13.21 11.60
C VAL A 85 4.51 11.77 11.14
N PRO A 86 4.60 10.72 11.96
CA PRO A 86 4.76 9.31 11.50
C PRO A 86 3.59 8.80 10.67
N TYR A 87 3.81 7.86 9.74
CA TYR A 87 2.70 7.22 8.98
C TYR A 87 1.89 6.29 9.87
N GLU A 88 0.77 6.80 10.37
CA GLU A 88 -0.23 6.05 11.12
C GLU A 88 -1.43 5.78 10.23
N LEU A 89 -1.51 4.55 9.72
CA LEU A 89 -2.51 4.14 8.75
C LEU A 89 -3.66 3.45 9.45
N TYR A 90 -4.88 3.85 9.13
CA TYR A 90 -6.10 3.14 9.52
C TYR A 90 -6.50 2.16 8.41
N ALA A 91 -6.62 0.89 8.76
CA ALA A 91 -7.07 -0.13 7.83
C ALA A 91 -8.59 -0.23 7.77
N ARG A 92 -9.14 -0.24 6.55
CA ARG A 92 -10.58 -0.36 6.29
C ARG A 92 -10.84 -1.13 5.00
N GLN A 93 -12.12 -1.40 4.74
CA GLN A 93 -12.53 -1.96 3.45
C GLN A 93 -12.22 -0.96 2.32
N SER A 94 -11.54 -1.42 1.28
CA SER A 94 -11.30 -0.60 0.10
C SER A 94 -12.57 -0.41 -0.72
N GLY A 95 -12.70 0.76 -1.35
CA GLY A 95 -13.68 0.99 -2.42
C GLY A 95 -13.42 0.13 -3.67
N ARG A 96 -12.26 -0.53 -3.75
CA ARG A 96 -11.88 -1.49 -4.79
C ARG A 96 -12.14 -2.92 -4.30
N VAL A 97 -12.96 -3.67 -5.05
CA VAL A 97 -13.36 -5.05 -4.69
C VAL A 97 -12.14 -5.94 -4.47
N GLY A 98 -12.04 -6.55 -3.30
CA GLY A 98 -10.98 -7.52 -2.96
C GLY A 98 -9.68 -6.91 -2.45
N TYR A 99 -9.69 -5.61 -2.11
CA TYR A 99 -8.54 -4.91 -1.53
C TYR A 99 -8.87 -4.43 -0.13
N VAL A 100 -7.84 -4.31 0.69
CA VAL A 100 -7.86 -3.56 1.94
C VAL A 100 -7.33 -2.16 1.65
N GLU A 101 -7.93 -1.13 2.24
CA GLU A 101 -7.40 0.22 2.20
C GLU A 101 -6.62 0.51 3.48
N LEU A 102 -5.42 1.05 3.32
CA LEU A 102 -4.63 1.68 4.37
C LEU A 102 -4.72 3.19 4.16
N TRP A 103 -5.45 3.87 5.03
CA TRP A 103 -5.75 5.30 4.95
C TRP A 103 -4.86 6.10 5.90
N ASP A 104 -4.17 7.11 5.38
CA ASP A 104 -3.38 8.07 6.15
C ASP A 104 -4.16 9.37 6.33
N ASP A 105 -4.60 9.68 7.55
CA ASP A 105 -5.34 10.92 7.81
C ASP A 105 -4.50 12.17 7.55
N GLU A 106 -3.20 12.11 7.79
CA GLU A 106 -2.31 13.26 7.68
C GLU A 106 -2.16 13.73 6.23
N SER A 107 -1.92 12.81 5.30
CA SER A 107 -1.80 13.15 3.88
C SER A 107 -3.11 13.05 3.09
N ALA A 108 -4.18 12.57 3.73
CA ALA A 108 -5.41 12.13 3.05
C ALA A 108 -5.14 11.14 1.90
N GLY A 109 -4.07 10.34 2.04
CA GLY A 109 -3.63 9.36 1.05
C GLY A 109 -4.15 7.96 1.35
N SER A 110 -4.40 7.18 0.29
CA SER A 110 -4.80 5.78 0.38
C SER A 110 -3.75 4.86 -0.23
N MET A 111 -3.65 3.65 0.31
CA MET A 111 -3.06 2.51 -0.38
C MET A 111 -4.08 1.37 -0.39
N HIS A 112 -4.43 0.89 -1.57
CA HIS A 112 -5.35 -0.24 -1.74
C HIS A 112 -4.54 -1.48 -2.04
N VAL A 113 -4.44 -2.37 -1.06
CA VAL A 113 -3.53 -3.52 -1.07
C VAL A 113 -4.31 -4.82 -1.21
N LYS A 114 -3.82 -5.70 -2.08
CA LYS A 114 -4.29 -7.08 -2.23
C LYS A 114 -3.10 -8.03 -2.17
N ILE A 115 -3.25 -9.09 -1.38
CA ILE A 115 -2.29 -10.21 -1.38
C ILE A 115 -2.54 -11.03 -2.64
N ILE A 116 -1.50 -11.19 -3.46
CA ILE A 116 -1.52 -12.12 -4.60
C ILE A 116 -1.01 -13.49 -4.15
N ASP A 117 0.10 -13.50 -3.41
CA ASP A 117 0.72 -14.65 -2.77
C ASP A 117 1.61 -14.20 -1.59
N ASP A 118 2.25 -15.14 -0.89
CA ASP A 118 3.08 -14.88 0.30
C ASP A 118 4.27 -13.92 0.05
N ASN A 119 4.65 -13.70 -1.20
CA ASN A 119 5.79 -12.87 -1.60
C ASN A 119 5.41 -11.73 -2.56
N THR A 120 4.11 -11.55 -2.83
CA THR A 120 3.63 -10.60 -3.84
C THR A 120 2.39 -9.87 -3.36
N LEU A 121 2.46 -8.54 -3.39
CA LEU A 121 1.33 -7.66 -3.21
C LEU A 121 1.03 -6.90 -4.49
N GLU A 122 -0.24 -6.61 -4.70
CA GLU A 122 -0.73 -5.68 -5.69
C GLU A 122 -1.29 -4.45 -4.98
N VAL A 123 -0.86 -3.26 -5.40
CA VAL A 123 -1.18 -1.99 -4.75
C VAL A 123 -1.64 -0.96 -5.77
N PHE A 124 -2.71 -0.23 -5.42
CA PHE A 124 -3.18 0.98 -6.11
C PHE A 124 -3.17 2.16 -5.15
N ASN A 125 -2.97 3.38 -5.65
CA ASN A 125 -3.01 4.59 -4.81
C ASN A 125 -4.40 5.23 -4.79
N ASP A 126 -5.25 4.94 -5.78
CA ASP A 126 -6.66 5.33 -5.80
C ASP A 126 -7.55 4.12 -6.16
N ALA A 127 -8.67 3.96 -5.44
CA ALA A 127 -9.62 2.87 -5.67
C ALA A 127 -10.23 2.88 -7.08
N LYS A 128 -10.30 4.05 -7.73
CA LYS A 128 -10.89 4.26 -9.06
C LYS A 128 -9.88 4.12 -10.20
N GLU A 129 -8.59 3.94 -9.92
CA GLU A 129 -7.59 3.63 -10.93
C GLU A 129 -8.04 2.37 -11.69
N SER A 130 -8.37 2.57 -12.97
CA SER A 130 -8.95 1.53 -13.83
C SER A 130 -7.91 0.90 -14.75
N ASP A 131 -6.77 1.56 -14.92
CA ASP A 131 -5.69 1.12 -15.80
C ASP A 131 -4.66 0.29 -15.04
N GLU A 132 -4.20 -0.80 -15.67
CA GLU A 132 -3.09 -1.63 -15.16
C GLU A 132 -1.76 -0.85 -15.02
N LYS A 133 -1.67 0.36 -15.57
CA LYS A 133 -0.47 1.20 -15.53
C LYS A 133 -0.24 1.85 -14.17
N ASP A 134 -1.32 2.07 -13.41
CA ASP A 134 -1.26 2.66 -12.08
C ASP A 134 -1.08 1.58 -10.99
N ARG A 135 -1.15 0.30 -11.40
CA ARG A 135 -0.88 -0.86 -10.55
C ARG A 135 0.60 -0.93 -10.21
N LEU A 136 0.89 -0.96 -8.91
CA LEU A 136 2.21 -1.29 -8.39
C LEU A 136 2.24 -2.74 -7.91
N ILE A 137 3.22 -3.50 -8.39
CA ILE A 137 3.52 -4.84 -7.87
C ILE A 137 4.67 -4.72 -6.88
N TYR A 138 4.42 -5.09 -5.63
CA TYR A 138 5.44 -5.15 -4.59
C TYR A 138 5.86 -6.60 -4.36
N LYS A 139 7.17 -6.82 -4.30
CA LYS A 139 7.77 -8.10 -3.95
C LYS A 139 8.37 -8.03 -2.56
N LYS A 140 8.24 -9.13 -1.83
CA LYS A 140 8.92 -9.30 -0.56
C LYS A 140 10.42 -9.41 -0.80
N VAL A 141 11.21 -8.59 -0.10
CA VAL A 141 12.66 -8.52 -0.27
C VAL A 141 13.38 -8.67 1.07
N ALA A 142 14.60 -9.21 1.04
CA ALA A 142 15.44 -9.28 2.24
C ALA A 142 16.02 -7.89 2.61
N ARG A 143 16.28 -7.06 1.59
CA ARG A 143 16.82 -5.71 1.70
C ARG A 143 16.26 -4.81 0.60
N PHE A 144 16.27 -3.51 0.83
CA PHE A 144 16.07 -2.55 -0.25
C PHE A 144 17.36 -2.39 -1.04
N GLU A 145 17.25 -2.33 -2.37
CA GLU A 145 18.40 -2.15 -3.26
C GLU A 145 18.83 -0.69 -3.30
N LYS A 146 20.12 -0.45 -3.57
CA LYS A 146 20.67 0.90 -3.74
C LYS A 146 20.13 1.57 -4.99
N ASN A 147 20.07 2.90 -4.99
CA ASN A 147 19.70 3.65 -6.19
C ASN A 147 20.76 3.47 -7.30
N PRO A 148 20.41 2.89 -8.45
CA PRO A 148 21.36 2.61 -9.54
C PRO A 148 21.92 3.89 -10.19
N ARG A 149 21.32 5.05 -9.94
CA ARG A 149 21.79 6.34 -10.48
C ARG A 149 22.71 7.10 -9.53
N GLU A 150 22.80 6.71 -8.26
CA GLU A 150 23.63 7.40 -7.27
C GLU A 150 25.12 7.24 -7.61
N ASN A 151 25.55 6.03 -7.98
CA ASN A 151 26.93 5.76 -8.40
C ASN A 151 27.32 6.39 -9.76
N ARG A 152 26.34 6.83 -10.58
CA ARG A 152 26.65 7.47 -11.87
C ARG A 152 27.18 8.89 -11.71
N LEU A 153 26.82 9.58 -10.62
CA LEU A 153 27.28 10.95 -10.36
C LEU A 153 28.75 10.97 -9.93
N GLU A 154 29.17 10.03 -9.06
CA GLU A 154 30.58 9.91 -8.65
C GLU A 154 31.51 9.63 -9.83
N SER A 155 31.09 8.78 -10.78
CA SER A 155 31.90 8.46 -11.97
C SER A 155 32.10 9.62 -12.94
N ALA A 156 31.22 10.62 -12.93
CA ALA A 156 31.38 11.82 -13.76
C ALA A 156 32.37 12.81 -13.14
N GLU A 157 32.41 12.93 -11.81
CA GLU A 157 33.38 13.75 -11.09
C GLU A 157 34.80 13.13 -11.09
N GLU A 158 34.94 11.80 -11.11
CA GLU A 158 36.23 11.12 -11.29
C GLU A 158 36.75 11.14 -12.74
N SER A 159 35.90 11.39 -13.73
CA SER A 159 36.30 11.53 -15.14
C SER A 159 36.88 12.91 -15.49
N GLY A 160 37.39 13.63 -14.48
CA GLY A 160 38.14 14.89 -14.60
C GLY A 160 39.41 14.75 -15.44
N VAL A 161 39.22 14.56 -16.75
CA VAL A 161 40.17 14.85 -17.80
C VAL A 161 40.30 16.36 -17.86
N PHE A 162 41.16 16.92 -17.00
CA PHE A 162 41.76 18.22 -17.25
C PHE A 162 43.12 17.98 -17.90
N ARG A 163 43.18 18.23 -19.21
CA ARG A 163 44.41 18.58 -19.93
C ARG A 163 44.74 20.04 -19.69
#